data_AF-A0A821REQ4-F1
#
_entry.id   AF-A0A821REQ4-F1
#
_cell.length_a   1.000
_cell.length_b   1.000
_cell.length_c   1.000
_cell.angle_alpha   90.00
_cell.angle_beta   90.00
_cell.angle_gamma   90.00
#
_symmetry.space_group_name_H-M   'P 1'
#
loop_
_entity.id
_entity.type
_entity.pdbx_description
1 polymer ?
#
loop_
_entity_poly.entity_id
_entity_poly.type
_entity_poly.pdbx_seq_one_letter_code
_entity_poly.pdbx_strand_id
1 'polypeptide(L)'
;MINDRTLEYLTKALYSIDKQTCILSAKSLYLASETHELGNNVLIELKEHIDNKIYDVAVYSTVAYTRGLVKLYFKEGSIMKIHMESLPKIYAFDDLQLDEETFSDTVNNNILSLLLNLSKHNLFDDHIFVIFNHILSFESSNQVVAIKILYNYSANKHSIPQDTILALENAIDISEISHEVTKVLSNVIKNRQLVNEKFLRHLADNLYLSNDDQLRKESFKLLDIVNDNQDISDEFFYILELERAIHIINSFPLDRNDAMSYLYELTEQNQKITLSGFKILDKIMNSQFVFDEKIFGILLNICKNEQSIPDNLINKLVERFDPRQANCQLI
;
A
#
# COMPACT_ATOMS: atom_id res chain seq x y z
N MET A 1 -33.99 -22.73 22.12
CA MET A 1 -32.52 -22.78 22.30
C MET A 1 -32.01 -23.97 21.52
N ILE A 2 -31.23 -23.75 20.47
CA ILE A 2 -30.54 -24.84 19.76
C ILE A 2 -29.32 -25.19 20.63
N ASN A 3 -29.13 -26.46 20.97
CA ASN A 3 -27.96 -26.91 21.73
C ASN A 3 -26.91 -27.51 20.78
N ASP A 4 -25.67 -27.66 21.25
CA ASP A 4 -24.55 -28.15 20.42
C ASP A 4 -24.81 -29.54 19.82
N ARG A 5 -25.53 -30.41 20.55
CA ARG A 5 -25.94 -31.73 20.03
C ARG A 5 -26.87 -31.60 18.83
N THR A 6 -27.81 -30.65 18.84
CA THR A 6 -28.68 -30.39 17.68
C THR A 6 -27.86 -29.95 16.48
N LEU A 7 -26.86 -29.09 16.67
CA LEU A 7 -25.96 -28.67 15.59
C LEU A 7 -25.17 -29.86 15.03
N GLU A 8 -24.61 -30.72 15.88
CA GLU A 8 -23.92 -31.95 15.44
C GLU A 8 -24.82 -32.90 14.65
N TYR A 9 -26.09 -33.06 15.05
CA TYR A 9 -27.05 -33.89 14.30
C TYR A 9 -27.36 -33.30 12.92
N LEU A 10 -27.51 -31.98 12.83
CA LEU A 10 -27.71 -31.31 11.55
C LEU A 10 -26.48 -31.50 10.65
N THR A 11 -25.27 -31.32 11.17
CA THR A 11 -24.07 -31.50 10.35
C THR A 11 -23.92 -32.93 9.86
N LYS A 12 -24.21 -33.94 10.70
CA LYS A 12 -24.27 -35.34 10.26
C LYS A 12 -25.31 -35.61 9.18
N ALA A 13 -26.45 -34.92 9.21
CA ALA A 13 -27.48 -35.05 8.18
C ALA A 13 -27.05 -34.52 6.80
N LEU A 14 -25.97 -33.73 6.70
CA LEU A 14 -25.39 -33.32 5.42
C LEU A 14 -24.80 -34.49 4.62
N TYR A 15 -24.44 -35.59 5.30
CA TYR A 15 -23.97 -36.83 4.67
C TYR A 15 -25.11 -37.79 4.29
N SER A 16 -26.37 -37.36 4.41
CA SER A 16 -27.52 -38.16 4.00
C SER A 16 -27.47 -38.49 2.51
N ILE A 17 -28.00 -39.66 2.13
CA ILE A 17 -28.18 -40.02 0.72
C ILE A 17 -29.36 -39.22 0.11
N ASP A 18 -30.31 -38.79 0.94
CA ASP A 18 -31.46 -38.02 0.50
C ASP A 18 -31.11 -36.54 0.30
N LYS A 19 -31.19 -36.08 -0.96
CA LYS A 19 -30.90 -34.69 -1.36
C LYS A 19 -31.69 -33.67 -0.53
N GLN A 20 -32.98 -33.94 -0.28
CA GLN A 20 -33.83 -32.97 0.42
C GLN A 20 -33.41 -32.82 1.88
N THR A 21 -33.02 -33.92 2.53
CA THR A 21 -32.47 -33.91 3.89
C THR A 21 -31.18 -33.08 3.96
N CYS A 22 -30.27 -33.22 2.99
CA CYS A 22 -29.04 -32.42 2.94
C CYS A 22 -29.36 -30.91 2.84
N ILE A 23 -30.27 -30.53 1.94
CA ILE A 23 -30.66 -29.12 1.72
C ILE A 23 -31.30 -28.53 2.98
N LEU A 24 -32.28 -29.23 3.56
CA LEU A 24 -32.95 -28.77 4.78
C LEU A 24 -31.99 -28.63 5.95
N SER A 25 -31.02 -29.54 6.06
CA SER A 25 -30.00 -29.45 7.11
C SER A 25 -29.06 -28.26 6.90
N ALA A 26 -28.53 -28.07 5.69
CA ALA A 26 -27.67 -26.94 5.36
C ALA A 26 -28.38 -25.60 5.62
N LYS A 27 -29.64 -25.48 5.18
CA LYS A 27 -30.48 -24.31 5.44
C LYS A 27 -30.72 -24.08 6.94
N SER A 28 -30.90 -25.15 7.71
CA SER A 28 -31.07 -25.05 9.17
C SER A 28 -29.78 -24.57 9.86
N LEU A 29 -28.62 -25.03 9.42
CA LEU A 29 -27.31 -24.57 9.91
C LEU A 29 -27.04 -23.12 9.52
N TYR A 30 -27.41 -22.71 8.30
CA TYR A 30 -27.41 -21.33 7.86
C TYR A 30 -28.23 -20.42 8.79
N LEU A 31 -29.50 -20.76 9.05
CA LEU A 31 -30.36 -19.99 9.96
C LEU A 31 -29.83 -20.01 11.40
N ALA A 32 -29.31 -21.15 11.86
CA ALA A 32 -28.70 -21.24 13.19
C ALA A 32 -27.48 -20.32 13.31
N SER A 33 -26.64 -20.24 12.27
CA SER A 33 -25.43 -19.41 12.26
C SER A 33 -25.69 -17.91 12.38
N GLU A 34 -26.90 -17.44 12.09
CA GLU A 34 -27.29 -16.03 12.27
C GLU A 34 -27.30 -15.66 13.75
N THR A 35 -27.77 -16.56 14.60
CA THR A 35 -28.10 -16.27 16.00
C THR A 35 -27.22 -17.01 16.99
N HIS A 36 -26.67 -18.16 16.61
CA HIS A 36 -25.87 -19.02 17.48
C HIS A 36 -24.42 -19.09 17.00
N GLU A 37 -23.52 -19.40 17.94
CA GLU A 37 -22.13 -19.71 17.64
C GLU A 37 -22.03 -21.16 17.18
N LEU A 38 -21.15 -21.42 16.21
CA LEU A 38 -20.85 -22.77 15.75
C LEU A 38 -19.52 -23.20 16.39
N GLY A 39 -19.54 -24.33 17.09
CA GLY A 39 -18.33 -24.92 17.65
C GLY A 39 -17.34 -25.32 16.56
N ASN A 40 -16.05 -25.34 16.90
CA ASN A 40 -14.97 -25.64 15.95
C ASN A 40 -15.16 -26.99 15.22
N ASN A 41 -15.62 -28.04 15.92
CA ASN A 41 -15.88 -29.34 15.29
C ASN A 41 -16.99 -29.26 14.22
N VAL A 42 -18.05 -28.50 14.49
CA VAL A 42 -19.14 -28.27 13.53
C VAL A 42 -18.63 -27.51 12.31
N LEU A 43 -17.74 -26.53 12.51
CA LEU A 43 -17.12 -25.79 11.42
C LEU A 43 -16.22 -26.67 10.56
N ILE A 44 -15.42 -27.56 11.17
CA ILE A 44 -14.58 -28.50 10.42
C ILE A 44 -15.44 -29.41 9.54
N GLU A 45 -16.55 -29.94 10.06
CA GLU A 45 -17.46 -30.77 9.27
C GLU A 45 -18.19 -29.96 8.18
N LEU A 46 -18.65 -28.74 8.49
CA LEU A 46 -19.29 -27.85 7.51
C LEU A 46 -18.36 -27.50 6.34
N LYS A 47 -17.07 -27.35 6.61
CA LYS A 47 -16.05 -27.07 5.59
C LYS A 47 -16.06 -28.12 4.47
N GLU A 48 -16.32 -29.39 4.78
CA GLU A 48 -16.34 -30.47 3.79
C GLU A 48 -17.49 -30.33 2.78
N HIS A 49 -18.48 -29.48 3.06
CA HIS A 49 -19.66 -29.25 2.23
C HIS A 49 -19.67 -27.90 1.52
N ILE A 50 -18.58 -27.13 1.56
CA ILE A 50 -18.44 -25.86 0.84
C ILE A 50 -18.48 -26.08 -0.68
N ASP A 51 -17.84 -27.14 -1.17
CA ASP A 51 -17.82 -27.53 -2.60
C ASP A 51 -18.81 -28.67 -2.90
N ASN A 52 -19.95 -28.71 -2.20
CA ASN A 52 -20.90 -29.81 -2.37
C ASN A 52 -21.49 -29.83 -3.80
N LYS A 53 -21.66 -31.04 -4.37
CA LYS A 53 -22.32 -31.23 -5.68
C LYS A 53 -23.76 -30.72 -5.71
N ILE A 54 -24.42 -30.68 -4.56
CA ILE A 54 -25.73 -30.04 -4.40
C ILE A 54 -25.48 -28.55 -4.13
N TYR A 55 -25.75 -27.72 -5.14
CA TYR A 55 -25.46 -26.30 -5.11
C TYR A 55 -26.07 -25.55 -3.90
N ASP A 56 -27.35 -25.79 -3.58
CA ASP A 56 -28.00 -25.19 -2.40
C ASP A 56 -27.26 -25.51 -1.10
N VAL A 57 -26.74 -26.74 -0.98
CA VAL A 57 -25.95 -27.18 0.19
C VAL A 57 -24.62 -26.45 0.22
N ALA A 58 -23.95 -26.29 -0.93
CA ALA A 58 -22.70 -25.54 -1.05
C ALA A 58 -22.89 -24.08 -0.59
N VAL A 59 -23.91 -23.40 -1.11
CA VAL A 59 -24.21 -22.00 -0.76
C VAL A 59 -24.53 -21.85 0.73
N TYR A 60 -25.50 -22.60 1.25
CA TYR A 60 -25.89 -22.48 2.66
C TYR A 60 -24.75 -22.87 3.62
N SER A 61 -23.99 -23.93 3.31
CA SER A 61 -22.83 -24.33 4.12
C SER A 61 -21.76 -23.25 4.13
N THR A 62 -21.48 -22.65 2.97
CA THR A 62 -20.48 -21.58 2.82
C THR A 62 -20.83 -20.36 3.66
N VAL A 63 -22.08 -19.90 3.59
CA VAL A 63 -22.52 -18.73 4.37
C VAL A 63 -22.55 -19.05 5.87
N ALA A 64 -23.05 -20.23 6.25
CA ALA A 64 -23.05 -20.68 7.64
C ALA A 64 -21.64 -20.75 8.23
N TYR A 65 -20.72 -21.32 7.45
CA TYR A 65 -19.33 -21.50 7.84
C TYR A 65 -18.63 -20.15 8.03
N THR A 66 -18.74 -19.21 7.09
CA THR A 66 -18.10 -17.89 7.23
C THR A 66 -18.66 -17.07 8.39
N ARG A 67 -19.98 -17.08 8.61
CA ARG A 67 -20.61 -16.47 9.81
C ARG A 67 -20.09 -17.09 11.10
N GLY A 68 -20.00 -18.43 11.13
CA GLY A 68 -19.48 -19.16 12.28
C GLY A 68 -18.01 -18.88 12.56
N LEU A 69 -17.14 -18.77 11.52
CA LEU A 69 -15.74 -18.39 11.68
C LEU A 69 -15.57 -17.00 12.31
N VAL A 70 -16.35 -16.02 11.85
CA VAL A 70 -16.31 -14.66 12.40
C VAL A 70 -16.66 -14.69 13.89
N LYS A 71 -17.74 -15.39 14.27
CA LYS A 71 -18.15 -15.53 15.68
C LYS A 71 -17.11 -16.27 16.52
N LEU A 72 -16.55 -17.38 16.00
CA LEU A 72 -15.50 -18.13 16.67
C LEU A 72 -14.29 -17.24 16.94
N TYR A 73 -13.84 -16.48 15.94
CA TYR A 73 -12.74 -15.55 16.09
C TYR A 73 -13.00 -14.48 17.16
N PHE A 74 -14.18 -13.85 17.16
CA PHE A 74 -14.49 -12.81 18.16
C PHE A 74 -14.59 -13.36 19.59
N LYS A 75 -14.85 -14.65 19.75
CA LYS A 75 -14.87 -15.33 21.05
C LYS A 75 -13.48 -15.76 21.51
N GLU A 76 -12.71 -16.38 20.62
CA GLU A 76 -11.44 -17.05 20.96
C GLU A 76 -10.20 -16.20 20.66
N GLY A 77 -10.34 -15.11 19.90
CA GLY A 77 -9.25 -14.25 19.45
C GLY A 77 -8.34 -14.87 18.39
N SER A 78 -8.65 -16.08 17.92
CA SER A 78 -7.89 -16.77 16.87
C SER A 78 -8.76 -17.81 16.17
N ILE A 79 -8.30 -18.31 15.02
CA ILE A 79 -8.88 -19.46 14.34
C ILE A 79 -7.80 -20.47 14.00
N MET A 80 -8.16 -21.75 13.94
CA MET A 80 -7.23 -22.81 13.58
C MET A 80 -6.70 -22.65 12.16
N LYS A 81 -5.46 -23.11 11.93
CA LYS A 81 -4.78 -23.07 10.62
C LYS A 81 -5.62 -23.66 9.49
N ILE A 82 -6.34 -24.75 9.76
CA ILE A 82 -7.23 -25.41 8.78
C ILE A 82 -8.32 -24.48 8.24
N HIS A 83 -8.80 -23.53 9.04
CA HIS A 83 -9.81 -22.56 8.65
C HIS A 83 -9.18 -21.44 7.81
N MET A 84 -7.99 -20.97 8.19
CA MET A 84 -7.21 -19.99 7.43
C MET A 84 -6.90 -20.47 6.01
N GLU A 85 -6.43 -21.71 5.87
CA GLU A 85 -6.12 -22.34 4.58
C GLU A 85 -7.36 -22.49 3.68
N SER A 86 -8.56 -22.36 4.24
CA SER A 86 -9.81 -22.51 3.47
C SER A 86 -10.32 -21.17 2.94
N LEU A 87 -9.97 -20.04 3.55
CA LEU A 87 -10.48 -18.72 3.16
C LEU A 87 -10.33 -18.39 1.67
N PRO A 88 -9.19 -18.69 1.01
CA PRO A 88 -9.04 -18.41 -0.42
C PRO A 88 -10.03 -19.18 -1.29
N LYS A 89 -10.45 -20.38 -0.88
CA LYS A 89 -11.41 -21.20 -1.63
C LYS A 89 -12.86 -20.75 -1.44
N ILE A 90 -13.13 -20.11 -0.31
CA ILE A 90 -14.47 -19.74 0.14
C ILE A 90 -14.83 -18.34 -0.33
N TYR A 91 -13.82 -17.49 -0.54
CA TYR A 91 -14.02 -16.16 -1.11
C TYR A 91 -14.77 -16.28 -2.43
N ALA A 92 -15.91 -15.60 -2.53
CA ALA A 92 -16.77 -15.62 -3.70
C ALA A 92 -16.17 -14.70 -4.77
N PHE A 93 -15.30 -15.26 -5.61
CA PHE A 93 -14.75 -14.57 -6.79
C PHE A 93 -15.78 -14.39 -7.91
N ASP A 94 -16.78 -15.28 -7.95
CA ASP A 94 -17.92 -15.23 -8.85
C ASP A 94 -19.21 -15.01 -8.03
N ASP A 95 -20.31 -14.65 -8.71
CA ASP A 95 -21.61 -14.45 -8.07
C ASP A 95 -22.12 -15.74 -7.41
N LEU A 96 -22.16 -15.72 -6.07
CA LEU A 96 -22.75 -16.77 -5.24
C LEU A 96 -24.24 -16.45 -5.01
N GLN A 97 -25.09 -16.90 -5.93
CA GLN A 97 -26.53 -16.65 -5.91
C GLN A 97 -27.32 -17.92 -5.64
N LEU A 98 -28.39 -17.85 -4.85
CA LEU A 98 -29.41 -18.89 -4.75
C LEU A 98 -30.78 -18.26 -4.97
N ASP A 99 -31.54 -18.77 -5.94
CA ASP A 99 -32.78 -18.15 -6.40
C ASP A 99 -32.59 -16.66 -6.75
N GLU A 100 -33.30 -15.75 -6.08
CA GLU A 100 -33.18 -14.29 -6.27
C GLU A 100 -32.21 -13.62 -5.28
N GLU A 101 -31.64 -14.37 -4.32
CA GLU A 101 -30.80 -13.84 -3.25
C GLU A 101 -29.31 -14.03 -3.56
N THR A 102 -28.52 -12.97 -3.44
CA THR A 102 -27.07 -12.99 -3.65
C THR A 102 -26.35 -13.00 -2.30
N PHE A 103 -25.44 -13.95 -2.13
CA PHE A 103 -24.71 -14.18 -0.89
C PHE A 103 -23.23 -13.75 -0.95
N SER A 104 -22.71 -13.39 -2.14
CA SER A 104 -21.31 -12.99 -2.36
C SER A 104 -20.86 -11.92 -1.35
N ASP A 105 -21.63 -10.83 -1.23
CA ASP A 105 -21.30 -9.73 -0.30
C ASP A 105 -21.27 -10.19 1.15
N THR A 106 -22.18 -11.07 1.55
CA THR A 106 -22.20 -11.59 2.94
C THR A 106 -20.94 -12.41 3.21
N VAL A 107 -20.58 -13.30 2.29
CA VAL A 107 -19.40 -14.17 2.39
C VAL A 107 -18.12 -13.34 2.38
N ASN A 108 -17.95 -12.48 1.39
CA ASN A 108 -16.75 -11.67 1.21
C ASN A 108 -16.57 -10.68 2.36
N ASN A 109 -17.63 -10.02 2.84
CA ASN A 109 -17.54 -9.15 4.02
C ASN A 109 -17.14 -9.91 5.29
N ASN A 110 -17.66 -11.12 5.50
CA ASN A 110 -17.24 -11.95 6.64
C ASN A 110 -15.76 -12.31 6.56
N ILE A 111 -15.28 -12.74 5.39
CA ILE A 111 -13.87 -13.09 5.17
C ILE A 111 -12.97 -11.86 5.34
N LEU A 112 -13.31 -10.73 4.74
CA LEU A 112 -12.53 -9.49 4.86
C LEU A 112 -12.51 -8.97 6.29
N SER A 113 -13.62 -9.05 7.03
CA SER A 113 -13.68 -8.72 8.46
C SER A 113 -12.73 -9.61 9.27
N LEU A 114 -12.73 -10.92 9.01
CA LEU A 114 -11.84 -11.87 9.67
C LEU A 114 -10.36 -11.57 9.37
N LEU A 115 -10.02 -11.39 8.09
CA LEU A 115 -8.65 -11.05 7.64
C LEU A 115 -8.18 -9.71 8.22
N LEU A 116 -9.05 -8.70 8.30
CA LEU A 116 -8.72 -7.42 8.91
C LEU A 116 -8.31 -7.55 10.37
N ASN A 117 -8.99 -8.39 11.13
CA ASN A 117 -8.63 -8.59 12.52
C ASN A 117 -7.35 -9.43 12.67
N LEU A 118 -7.19 -10.46 11.85
CA LEU A 118 -6.02 -11.35 11.89
C LEU A 118 -4.73 -10.71 11.37
N SER A 119 -4.82 -9.75 10.45
CA SER A 119 -3.66 -9.05 9.85
C SER A 119 -2.71 -8.39 10.87
N LYS A 120 -3.18 -8.18 12.10
CA LYS A 120 -2.39 -7.57 13.17
C LYS A 120 -1.49 -8.54 13.93
N HIS A 121 -1.80 -9.83 13.89
CA HIS A 121 -1.23 -10.81 14.82
C HIS A 121 -0.81 -12.12 14.15
N ASN A 122 -1.33 -12.40 12.96
CA ASN A 122 -1.18 -13.70 12.31
C ASN A 122 -0.41 -13.58 10.99
N LEU A 123 0.43 -14.57 10.73
CA LEU A 123 1.02 -14.78 9.41
C LEU A 123 -0.03 -15.38 8.47
N PHE A 124 -0.21 -14.74 7.33
CA PHE A 124 -1.02 -15.26 6.24
C PHE A 124 -0.20 -16.26 5.41
N ASP A 125 -0.90 -17.28 4.93
CA ASP A 125 -0.40 -18.16 3.89
C ASP A 125 -0.48 -17.44 2.53
N ASP A 126 0.46 -17.72 1.63
CA ASP A 126 0.55 -17.07 0.31
C ASP A 126 -0.75 -17.19 -0.50
N HIS A 127 -1.51 -18.29 -0.33
CA HIS A 127 -2.77 -18.47 -1.03
C HIS A 127 -3.85 -17.45 -0.64
N ILE A 128 -3.79 -16.85 0.56
CA ILE A 128 -4.72 -15.78 0.98
C ILE A 128 -4.58 -14.56 0.09
N PHE A 129 -3.38 -14.30 -0.43
CA PHE A 129 -3.11 -13.12 -1.22
C PHE A 129 -3.77 -13.11 -2.60
N VAL A 130 -4.25 -14.28 -3.08
CA VAL A 130 -5.09 -14.37 -4.28
C VAL A 130 -6.36 -13.52 -4.13
N ILE A 131 -6.93 -13.43 -2.92
CA ILE A 131 -8.09 -12.58 -2.63
C ILE A 131 -7.75 -11.11 -2.88
N PHE A 132 -6.62 -10.63 -2.35
CA PHE A 132 -6.22 -9.24 -2.52
C PHE A 132 -5.89 -8.91 -3.98
N ASN A 133 -5.23 -9.82 -4.69
CA ASN A 133 -4.91 -9.65 -6.10
C ASN A 133 -6.18 -9.48 -6.94
N HIS A 134 -7.21 -10.30 -6.66
CA HIS A 134 -8.50 -10.19 -7.30
C HIS A 134 -9.18 -8.85 -6.99
N ILE A 135 -9.28 -8.48 -5.71
CA ILE A 135 -9.94 -7.24 -5.29
C ILE A 135 -9.28 -6.00 -5.90
N LEU A 136 -7.94 -5.93 -5.84
CA LEU A 136 -7.19 -4.80 -6.39
C LEU A 136 -7.38 -4.67 -7.90
N SER A 137 -7.60 -5.77 -8.62
CA SER A 137 -7.72 -5.78 -10.08
C SER A 137 -9.17 -5.61 -10.57
N PHE A 138 -10.17 -6.09 -9.83
CA PHE A 138 -11.52 -6.26 -10.35
C PHE A 138 -12.66 -5.73 -9.45
N GLU A 139 -12.45 -5.55 -8.14
CA GLU A 139 -13.54 -5.20 -7.20
C GLU A 139 -13.33 -3.85 -6.51
N SER A 140 -13.76 -2.76 -7.16
CA SER A 140 -13.61 -1.40 -6.61
C SER A 140 -14.28 -1.19 -5.24
N SER A 141 -15.38 -1.89 -4.95
CA SER A 141 -16.12 -1.77 -3.69
C SER A 141 -15.32 -2.21 -2.46
N ASN A 142 -14.41 -3.18 -2.63
CA ASN A 142 -13.67 -3.80 -1.53
C ASN A 142 -12.21 -3.33 -1.44
N GLN A 143 -11.71 -2.56 -2.40
CA GLN A 143 -10.32 -2.10 -2.47
C GLN A 143 -9.84 -1.41 -1.18
N VAL A 144 -10.64 -0.49 -0.64
CA VAL A 144 -10.29 0.26 0.59
C VAL A 144 -10.06 -0.69 1.78
N VAL A 145 -10.90 -1.72 1.90
CA VAL A 145 -10.78 -2.71 2.99
C VAL A 145 -9.55 -3.58 2.75
N ALA A 146 -9.34 -4.10 1.54
CA ALA A 146 -8.18 -4.89 1.19
C ALA A 146 -6.85 -4.16 1.48
N ILE A 147 -6.75 -2.89 1.09
CA ILE A 147 -5.55 -2.07 1.33
C ILE A 147 -5.32 -1.86 2.82
N LYS A 148 -6.38 -1.63 3.60
CA LYS A 148 -6.27 -1.52 5.06
C LYS A 148 -5.76 -2.81 5.72
N ILE A 149 -6.18 -3.97 5.21
CA ILE A 149 -5.68 -5.28 5.67
C ILE A 149 -4.18 -5.41 5.37
N LEU A 150 -3.78 -5.14 4.11
CA LEU A 150 -2.38 -5.18 3.67
C LEU A 150 -1.50 -4.18 4.42
N TYR A 151 -2.02 -2.99 4.74
CA TYR A 151 -1.34 -1.99 5.55
C TYR A 151 -1.06 -2.52 6.96
N ASN A 152 -2.06 -3.05 7.65
CA ASN A 152 -1.88 -3.62 8.99
C ASN A 152 -0.87 -4.79 8.96
N TYR A 153 -0.97 -5.64 7.94
CA TYR A 153 -0.10 -6.80 7.79
C TYR A 153 1.36 -6.38 7.57
N SER A 154 1.62 -5.51 6.59
CA SER A 154 2.97 -5.00 6.28
C SER A 154 3.56 -4.15 7.41
N ALA A 155 2.74 -3.40 8.15
CA ALA A 155 3.19 -2.61 9.31
C ALA A 155 3.76 -3.48 10.44
N ASN A 156 3.33 -4.74 10.54
CA ASN A 156 3.88 -5.74 11.45
C ASN A 156 5.13 -6.45 10.92
N LYS A 157 5.77 -5.89 9.88
CA LYS A 157 6.97 -6.42 9.23
C LYS A 157 6.78 -7.77 8.56
N HIS A 158 5.54 -8.10 8.20
CA HIS A 158 5.25 -9.30 7.42
C HIS A 158 5.47 -9.05 5.93
N SER A 159 5.92 -10.09 5.24
CA SER A 159 6.27 -10.06 3.82
C SER A 159 5.02 -10.22 2.95
N ILE A 160 4.85 -9.38 1.94
CA ILE A 160 3.77 -9.49 0.95
C ILE A 160 4.29 -10.22 -0.31
N PRO A 161 3.58 -11.20 -0.88
CA PRO A 161 3.99 -11.84 -2.13
C PRO A 161 4.15 -10.87 -3.30
N GLN A 162 5.07 -11.15 -4.21
CA GLN A 162 5.42 -10.25 -5.32
C GLN A 162 4.24 -9.92 -6.23
N ASP A 163 3.36 -10.89 -6.50
CA ASP A 163 2.17 -10.68 -7.33
C ASP A 163 1.21 -9.63 -6.73
N THR A 164 1.12 -9.58 -5.39
CA THR A 164 0.32 -8.57 -4.69
C THR A 164 1.00 -7.21 -4.66
N ILE A 165 2.34 -7.17 -4.58
CA ILE A 165 3.09 -5.93 -4.76
C ILE A 165 2.82 -5.36 -6.15
N LEU A 166 2.90 -6.18 -7.20
CA LEU A 166 2.58 -5.75 -8.57
C LEU A 166 1.14 -5.26 -8.71
N ALA A 167 0.17 -5.92 -8.07
CA ALA A 167 -1.23 -5.46 -8.06
C ALA A 167 -1.39 -4.09 -7.37
N LEU A 168 -0.69 -3.86 -6.25
CA LEU A 168 -0.65 -2.56 -5.57
C LEU A 168 0.00 -1.47 -6.44
N GLU A 169 1.12 -1.78 -7.08
CA GLU A 169 1.82 -0.84 -7.98
C GLU A 169 0.96 -0.46 -9.19
N ASN A 170 0.09 -1.36 -9.66
CA ASN A 170 -0.90 -1.05 -10.69
C ASN A 170 -2.04 -0.19 -10.15
N ALA A 171 -2.48 -0.42 -8.91
CA ALA A 171 -3.56 0.31 -8.27
C ALA A 171 -3.18 1.73 -7.81
N ILE A 172 -1.91 2.12 -7.83
CA ILE A 172 -1.45 3.45 -7.37
C ILE A 172 -2.02 4.61 -8.19
N ASP A 173 -2.39 4.36 -9.45
CA ASP A 173 -2.96 5.37 -10.34
C ASP A 173 -4.45 5.65 -10.04
N ILE A 174 -5.07 4.86 -9.17
CA ILE A 174 -6.46 5.02 -8.73
C ILE A 174 -6.50 6.08 -7.63
N SER A 175 -7.00 7.27 -7.97
CA SER A 175 -6.93 8.47 -7.14
C SER A 175 -7.47 8.29 -5.72
N GLU A 176 -8.52 7.50 -5.57
CA GLU A 176 -9.28 7.27 -4.33
C GLU A 176 -8.48 6.47 -3.30
N ILE A 177 -7.56 5.62 -3.76
CA ILE A 177 -6.79 4.69 -2.92
C ILE A 177 -5.29 4.92 -2.98
N SER A 178 -4.81 5.74 -3.91
CA SER A 178 -3.38 6.01 -4.17
C SER A 178 -2.58 6.29 -2.89
N HIS A 179 -3.09 7.16 -2.01
CA HIS A 179 -2.41 7.51 -0.77
C HIS A 179 -2.24 6.30 0.17
N GLU A 180 -3.26 5.44 0.30
CA GLU A 180 -3.19 4.26 1.16
C GLU A 180 -2.33 3.16 0.53
N VAL A 181 -2.38 3.00 -0.79
CA VAL A 181 -1.47 2.11 -1.55
C VAL A 181 -0.01 2.51 -1.31
N THR A 182 0.32 3.79 -1.41
CA THR A 182 1.68 4.30 -1.16
C THR A 182 2.15 3.98 0.25
N LYS A 183 1.27 4.00 1.27
CA LYS A 183 1.64 3.58 2.64
C LYS A 183 1.97 2.10 2.71
N VAL A 184 1.22 1.23 2.04
CA VAL A 184 1.52 -0.21 1.99
C VAL A 184 2.86 -0.44 1.31
N LEU A 185 3.09 0.13 0.12
CA LEU A 185 4.34 -0.02 -0.61
C LEU A 185 5.54 0.60 0.14
N SER A 186 5.32 1.66 0.92
CA SER A 186 6.34 2.20 1.83
C SER A 186 6.74 1.20 2.92
N ASN A 187 5.79 0.43 3.45
CA ASN A 187 6.09 -0.64 4.40
C ASN A 187 6.82 -1.80 3.72
N VAL A 188 6.45 -2.16 2.48
CA VAL A 188 7.13 -3.16 1.65
C VAL A 188 8.62 -2.80 1.50
N ILE A 189 8.94 -1.57 1.10
CA ILE A 189 10.34 -1.08 1.01
C ILE A 189 11.05 -1.17 2.37
N LYS A 190 10.41 -0.70 3.46
CA LYS A 190 11.00 -0.74 4.82
C LYS A 190 11.24 -2.16 5.31
N ASN A 191 10.45 -3.12 4.83
CA ASN A 191 10.60 -4.54 5.10
C ASN A 191 11.62 -5.22 4.17
N ARG A 192 12.39 -4.44 3.38
CA ARG A 192 13.42 -4.91 2.44
C ARG A 192 12.90 -5.75 1.29
N GLN A 193 11.64 -5.53 0.91
CA GLN A 193 11.06 -6.16 -0.26
C GLN A 193 11.20 -5.26 -1.48
N LEU A 194 11.23 -5.90 -2.65
CA LEU A 194 11.47 -5.26 -3.92
C LEU A 194 10.21 -4.56 -4.43
N VAL A 195 10.42 -3.43 -5.11
CA VAL A 195 9.38 -2.67 -5.83
C VAL A 195 9.87 -2.38 -7.23
N ASN A 196 8.95 -2.26 -8.18
CA ASN A 196 9.24 -1.99 -9.57
C ASN A 196 9.58 -0.51 -9.82
N GLU A 197 10.12 -0.23 -11.01
CA GLU A 197 10.46 1.13 -11.43
C GLU A 197 9.26 2.08 -11.49
N LYS A 198 8.03 1.57 -11.67
CA LYS A 198 6.83 2.40 -11.67
C LYS A 198 6.63 3.06 -10.30
N PHE A 199 6.79 2.31 -9.21
CA PHE A 199 6.70 2.91 -7.88
C PHE A 199 7.90 3.81 -7.56
N LEU A 200 9.11 3.45 -8.01
CA LEU A 200 10.27 4.33 -7.88
C LEU A 200 10.06 5.68 -8.59
N ARG A 201 9.45 5.66 -9.78
CA ARG A 201 9.07 6.86 -10.51
C ARG A 201 8.03 7.68 -9.75
N HIS A 202 7.04 7.05 -9.12
CA HIS A 202 6.10 7.75 -8.24
C HIS A 202 6.81 8.48 -7.09
N LEU A 203 7.81 7.85 -6.46
CA LEU A 203 8.63 8.49 -5.41
C LEU A 203 9.47 9.65 -5.97
N ALA A 204 10.08 9.46 -7.14
CA ALA A 204 10.85 10.51 -7.81
C ALA A 204 9.97 11.70 -8.18
N ASP A 205 8.79 11.47 -8.76
CA ASP A 205 7.82 12.50 -9.11
C ASP A 205 7.41 13.32 -7.89
N ASN A 206 7.24 12.70 -6.72
CA ASN A 206 6.99 13.43 -5.48
C ASN A 206 8.11 14.44 -5.18
N LEU A 207 9.39 14.09 -5.39
CA LEU A 207 10.52 15.01 -5.18
C LEU A 207 10.48 16.24 -6.10
N TYR A 208 10.05 16.05 -7.35
CA TYR A 208 9.99 17.10 -8.36
C TYR A 208 8.69 17.92 -8.36
N LEU A 209 7.57 17.34 -7.95
CA LEU A 209 6.24 17.90 -8.19
C LEU A 209 5.44 18.14 -6.90
N SER A 210 5.72 17.43 -5.80
CA SER A 210 4.92 17.59 -4.59
C SER A 210 5.24 18.89 -3.85
N ASN A 211 4.20 19.67 -3.58
CA ASN A 211 4.30 20.83 -2.70
C ASN A 211 4.42 20.47 -1.21
N ASP A 212 4.14 19.21 -0.84
CA ASP A 212 4.23 18.72 0.54
C ASP A 212 5.69 18.36 0.90
N ASP A 213 6.29 19.19 1.76
CA ASP A 213 7.66 19.00 2.25
C ASP A 213 7.88 17.67 2.99
N GLN A 214 6.85 17.19 3.70
CA GLN A 214 6.92 15.92 4.42
C GLN A 214 6.90 14.75 3.43
N LEU A 215 6.02 14.79 2.44
CA LEU A 215 5.96 13.75 1.39
C LEU A 215 7.27 13.67 0.60
N ARG A 216 7.90 14.80 0.28
CA ARG A 216 9.22 14.81 -0.38
C ARG A 216 10.30 14.17 0.48
N LYS A 217 10.37 14.52 1.78
CA LYS A 217 11.32 13.92 2.72
C LYS A 217 11.11 12.42 2.88
N GLU A 218 9.86 11.97 2.92
CA GLU A 218 9.52 10.56 3.00
C GLU A 218 9.90 9.82 1.72
N SER A 219 9.62 10.39 0.56
CA SER A 219 9.99 9.81 -0.74
C SER A 219 11.51 9.69 -0.90
N PHE A 220 12.27 10.71 -0.50
CA PHE A 220 13.73 10.68 -0.46
C PHE A 220 14.24 9.53 0.43
N LYS A 221 13.74 9.43 1.66
CA LYS A 221 14.13 8.34 2.58
C LYS A 221 13.80 6.96 2.03
N LEU A 222 12.66 6.82 1.35
CA LEU A 222 12.29 5.54 0.75
C LEU A 222 13.21 5.17 -0.41
N LEU A 223 13.54 6.11 -1.30
CA LEU A 223 14.52 5.88 -2.38
C LEU A 223 15.90 5.51 -1.83
N ASP A 224 16.32 6.15 -0.73
CA ASP A 224 17.56 5.82 -0.02
C ASP A 224 17.57 4.37 0.47
N ILE A 225 16.46 3.93 1.09
CA ILE A 225 16.29 2.53 1.53
C ILE A 225 16.24 1.56 0.33
N VAL A 226 15.62 1.96 -0.78
CA VAL A 226 15.57 1.14 -2.00
C VAL A 226 16.99 0.90 -2.52
N ASN A 227 17.81 1.94 -2.61
CA ASN A 227 19.19 1.84 -3.08
C ASN A 227 20.03 0.85 -2.26
N ASP A 228 19.73 0.69 -0.97
CA ASP A 228 20.40 -0.28 -0.10
C ASP A 228 19.85 -1.72 -0.25
N ASN A 229 18.62 -1.87 -0.75
CA ASN A 229 17.89 -3.13 -0.81
C ASN A 229 17.88 -3.78 -2.20
N GLN A 230 17.98 -2.99 -3.27
CA GLN A 230 17.91 -3.46 -4.65
C GLN A 230 18.74 -2.59 -5.60
N ASP A 231 19.18 -3.20 -6.70
CA ASP A 231 19.80 -2.45 -7.78
C ASP A 231 18.78 -1.49 -8.41
N ILE A 232 19.19 -0.23 -8.56
CA ILE A 232 18.38 0.81 -9.22
C ILE A 232 19.08 1.26 -10.51
N SER A 233 18.28 1.69 -11.49
CA SER A 233 18.81 2.28 -12.72
C SER A 233 19.59 3.56 -12.42
N ASP A 234 20.52 3.92 -13.31
CA ASP A 234 21.26 5.19 -13.26
C ASP A 234 20.36 6.42 -13.08
N GLU A 235 19.17 6.43 -13.72
CA GLU A 235 18.17 7.51 -13.58
C GLU A 235 17.84 7.79 -12.11
N PHE A 236 17.38 6.76 -11.37
CA PHE A 236 17.04 6.88 -9.95
C PHE A 236 18.26 7.11 -9.07
N PHE A 237 19.41 6.53 -9.42
CA PHE A 237 20.66 6.75 -8.69
C PHE A 237 21.04 8.23 -8.70
N TYR A 238 21.05 8.87 -9.88
CA TYR A 238 21.39 10.30 -9.99
C TYR A 238 20.36 11.21 -9.30
N ILE A 239 19.07 10.86 -9.33
CA ILE A 239 18.03 11.59 -8.57
C ILE A 239 18.32 11.52 -7.06
N LEU A 240 18.69 10.35 -6.56
CA LEU A 240 19.01 10.15 -5.15
C LEU A 240 20.28 10.90 -4.74
N GLU A 241 21.35 10.82 -5.53
CA GLU A 241 22.60 11.55 -5.29
C GLU A 241 22.40 13.07 -5.29
N LEU A 242 21.54 13.57 -6.19
CA LEU A 242 21.17 14.99 -6.23
C LEU A 242 20.45 15.43 -4.95
N GLU A 243 19.49 14.64 -4.46
CA GLU A 243 18.82 14.92 -3.19
C GLU A 243 19.74 14.75 -1.97
N ARG A 244 20.68 13.80 -1.98
CA ARG A 244 21.70 13.65 -0.94
C ARG A 244 22.58 14.92 -0.86
N ALA A 245 23.05 15.44 -2.00
CA ALA A 245 23.82 16.68 -2.06
C ALA A 245 23.02 17.87 -1.51
N ILE A 246 21.77 18.02 -1.95
CA ILE A 246 20.81 19.03 -1.46
C ILE A 246 20.63 18.94 0.06
N HIS A 247 20.46 17.73 0.59
CA HIS A 247 20.33 17.50 2.02
C HIS A 247 21.59 17.92 2.79
N ILE A 248 22.77 17.60 2.27
CA ILE A 248 24.07 17.98 2.84
C ILE A 248 24.22 19.50 2.89
N ILE A 249 23.97 20.19 1.78
CA ILE A 249 24.06 21.65 1.66
C ILE A 249 23.23 22.35 2.75
N ASN A 250 22.02 21.86 3.00
CA ASN A 250 21.09 22.46 3.94
C ASN A 250 21.41 22.13 5.41
N SER A 251 21.93 20.94 5.69
CA SER A 251 22.00 20.40 7.05
C SER A 251 23.41 20.35 7.64
N PHE A 252 24.45 20.35 6.80
CA PHE A 252 25.84 20.15 7.20
C PHE A 252 26.74 21.29 6.67
N PRO A 253 26.93 22.38 7.45
CA PRO A 253 27.67 23.55 6.99
C PRO A 253 29.14 23.28 6.62
N LEU A 254 29.77 22.28 7.25
CA LEU A 254 31.18 21.93 7.01
C LEU A 254 31.38 21.31 5.62
N ASP A 255 30.44 20.49 5.17
CA ASP A 255 30.51 19.76 3.90
C ASP A 255 29.81 20.49 2.74
N ARG A 256 29.24 21.67 3.03
CA ARG A 256 28.42 22.43 2.07
C ARG A 256 29.17 22.73 0.78
N ASN A 257 30.42 23.17 0.86
CA ASN A 257 31.18 23.61 -0.31
C ASN A 257 31.42 22.46 -1.30
N ASP A 258 31.68 21.26 -0.77
CA ASP A 258 31.90 20.05 -1.57
C ASP A 258 30.59 19.57 -2.18
N ALA A 259 29.52 19.53 -1.39
CA ALA A 259 28.18 19.21 -1.88
C ALA A 259 27.67 20.21 -2.94
N MET A 260 28.01 21.49 -2.83
CA MET A 260 27.74 22.51 -3.85
C MET A 260 28.55 22.27 -5.13
N SER A 261 29.83 21.86 -5.03
CA SER A 261 30.62 21.45 -6.22
C SER A 261 29.98 20.27 -6.92
N TYR A 262 29.59 19.26 -6.15
CA TYR A 262 29.00 18.05 -6.69
C TYR A 262 27.63 18.34 -7.34
N LEU A 263 26.79 19.15 -6.72
CA LEU A 263 25.53 19.61 -7.31
C LEU A 263 25.77 20.37 -8.63
N TYR A 264 26.81 21.22 -8.70
CA TYR A 264 27.20 21.89 -9.94
C TYR A 264 27.58 20.90 -11.04
N GLU A 265 28.42 19.91 -10.75
CA GLU A 265 28.82 18.85 -11.70
C GLU A 265 27.61 18.05 -12.20
N LEU A 266 26.68 17.67 -11.31
CA LEU A 266 25.46 16.96 -11.70
C LEU A 266 24.61 17.79 -12.66
N THR A 267 24.41 19.09 -12.37
CA THR A 267 23.67 19.97 -13.28
C THR A 267 24.38 20.20 -14.62
N GLU A 268 25.72 20.18 -14.65
CA GLU A 268 26.49 20.24 -15.90
C GLU A 268 26.27 18.97 -16.75
N GLN A 269 26.03 17.82 -16.11
CA GLN A 269 25.68 16.54 -16.74
C GLN A 269 24.19 16.42 -17.11
N ASN A 270 23.49 17.55 -17.29
CA ASN A 270 22.06 17.64 -17.63
C ASN A 270 21.09 17.14 -16.55
N GLN A 271 21.52 16.93 -15.30
CA GLN A 271 20.59 16.56 -14.22
C GLN A 271 19.70 17.74 -13.84
N LYS A 272 18.41 17.45 -13.62
CA LYS A 272 17.42 18.43 -13.15
C LYS A 272 17.41 18.46 -11.63
N ILE A 273 17.24 19.65 -11.05
CA ILE A 273 17.15 19.79 -9.59
C ILE A 273 15.71 19.63 -9.11
N THR A 274 15.53 19.12 -7.90
CA THR A 274 14.21 18.94 -7.29
C THR A 274 13.69 20.25 -6.68
N LEU A 275 12.41 20.26 -6.26
CA LEU A 275 11.83 21.41 -5.55
C LEU A 275 12.56 21.71 -4.24
N SER A 276 13.05 20.68 -3.56
CA SER A 276 13.89 20.84 -2.36
C SER A 276 15.17 21.61 -2.70
N GLY A 277 15.80 21.30 -3.84
CA GLY A 277 16.97 22.01 -4.35
C GLY A 277 16.70 23.49 -4.56
N PHE A 278 15.63 23.84 -5.28
CA PHE A 278 15.26 25.25 -5.49
C PHE A 278 15.04 26.01 -4.18
N LYS A 279 14.34 25.39 -3.20
CA LYS A 279 14.12 26.00 -1.88
C LYS A 279 15.43 26.26 -1.13
N ILE A 280 16.41 25.38 -1.26
CA ILE A 280 17.71 25.51 -0.58
C ILE A 280 18.57 26.58 -1.26
N LEU A 281 18.61 26.61 -2.59
CA LEU A 281 19.29 27.69 -3.33
C LEU A 281 18.70 29.05 -2.96
N ASP A 282 17.36 29.15 -2.88
CA ASP A 282 16.68 30.36 -2.44
C ASP A 282 17.10 30.79 -1.03
N LYS A 283 17.14 29.85 -0.10
CA LYS A 283 17.57 30.08 1.29
C LYS A 283 19.01 30.58 1.38
N ILE A 284 19.93 30.01 0.60
CA ILE A 284 21.34 30.41 0.61
C ILE A 284 21.49 31.82 0.03
N MET A 285 20.80 32.12 -1.08
CA MET A 285 20.80 33.46 -1.67
C MET A 285 20.30 34.55 -0.70
N ASN A 286 19.41 34.19 0.24
CA ASN A 286 18.93 35.11 1.28
C ASN A 286 19.92 35.30 2.45
N SER A 287 20.89 34.40 2.63
CA SER A 287 21.85 34.48 3.73
C SER A 287 22.99 35.47 3.38
N GLN A 288 22.91 36.66 3.98
CA GLN A 288 23.52 37.92 3.52
C GLN A 288 25.06 38.08 3.51
N PHE A 289 25.90 37.05 3.54
CA PHE A 289 27.35 37.29 3.74
C PHE A 289 28.32 36.96 2.61
N VAL A 290 28.02 36.02 1.70
CA VAL A 290 28.82 35.83 0.48
C VAL A 290 27.89 35.25 -0.59
N PHE A 291 27.81 35.90 -1.75
CA PHE A 291 27.15 35.32 -2.90
C PHE A 291 28.04 34.20 -3.44
N ASP A 292 27.57 32.95 -3.42
CA ASP A 292 28.33 31.80 -3.92
C ASP A 292 28.22 31.74 -5.45
N GLU A 293 29.33 31.99 -6.17
CA GLU A 293 29.41 31.92 -7.63
C GLU A 293 28.91 30.58 -8.18
N LYS A 294 29.00 29.50 -7.39
CA LYS A 294 28.49 28.18 -7.78
C LYS A 294 26.97 28.17 -7.93
N ILE A 295 26.23 28.98 -7.17
CA ILE A 295 24.77 29.10 -7.32
C ILE A 295 24.44 29.62 -8.72
N PHE A 296 25.18 30.61 -9.23
CA PHE A 296 25.01 31.08 -10.60
C PHE A 296 25.32 30.00 -11.61
N GLY A 297 26.41 29.28 -11.41
CA GLY A 297 26.77 28.14 -12.23
C GLY A 297 25.65 27.11 -12.32
N ILE A 298 25.09 26.73 -11.16
CA ILE A 298 23.98 25.78 -11.05
C ILE A 298 22.73 26.32 -11.76
N LEU A 299 22.32 27.56 -11.50
CA LEU A 299 21.14 28.17 -12.14
C LEU A 299 21.32 28.30 -13.66
N LEU A 300 22.52 28.65 -14.12
CA LEU A 300 22.85 28.71 -15.54
C LEU A 300 22.74 27.31 -16.19
N ASN A 301 23.25 26.28 -15.54
CA ASN A 301 23.15 24.91 -16.01
C ASN A 301 21.68 24.45 -16.06
N ILE A 302 20.87 24.76 -15.04
CA ILE A 302 19.43 24.49 -15.02
C ILE A 302 18.71 25.12 -16.22
N CYS A 303 19.02 26.38 -16.56
CA CYS A 303 18.49 27.02 -17.76
C CYS A 303 18.91 26.32 -19.06
N LYS A 304 20.18 25.89 -19.16
CA LYS A 304 20.68 25.13 -20.33
C LYS A 304 19.99 23.78 -20.45
N ASN A 305 19.62 23.17 -19.33
CA ASN A 305 18.91 21.89 -19.25
C ASN A 305 17.39 22.04 -19.47
N GLU A 306 16.93 23.20 -19.93
CA GLU A 306 15.52 23.52 -20.19
C GLU A 306 14.60 23.37 -18.97
N GLN A 307 15.16 23.41 -17.76
CA GLN A 307 14.38 23.38 -16.54
C GLN A 307 14.00 24.82 -16.14
N SER A 308 12.70 25.05 -15.90
CA SER A 308 12.21 26.36 -15.47
C SER A 308 12.73 26.71 -14.08
N ILE A 309 13.28 27.91 -13.94
CA ILE A 309 13.65 28.49 -12.64
C ILE A 309 12.41 29.17 -12.06
N PRO A 310 12.08 28.93 -10.78
CA PRO A 310 11.01 29.65 -10.08
C PRO A 310 11.19 31.19 -10.13
N ASP A 311 10.09 31.91 -10.37
CA ASP A 311 10.10 33.38 -10.53
C ASP A 311 10.69 34.11 -9.33
N ASN A 312 10.53 33.58 -8.11
CA ASN A 312 11.11 34.17 -6.90
C ASN A 312 12.64 34.20 -6.96
N LEU A 313 13.28 33.16 -7.49
CA LEU A 313 14.72 33.12 -7.69
C LEU A 313 15.15 34.08 -8.81
N ILE A 314 14.41 34.12 -9.92
CA ILE A 314 14.67 35.06 -11.02
C ILE A 314 14.59 36.51 -10.53
N ASN A 315 13.53 36.88 -9.82
CA ASN A 315 13.35 38.23 -9.28
C ASN A 315 14.49 38.63 -8.35
N LYS A 316 14.99 37.70 -7.52
CA LYS A 316 16.15 37.95 -6.65
C LYS A 316 17.43 38.18 -7.44
N LEU A 317 17.64 37.46 -8.54
CA LEU A 317 18.76 37.72 -9.43
C LEU A 317 18.67 39.11 -10.06
N VAL A 318 17.47 39.48 -10.53
CA VAL A 318 17.21 40.81 -11.10
C VAL A 318 17.45 41.90 -10.08
N GLU A 319 16.90 41.79 -8.85
CA GLU A 319 17.12 42.76 -7.78
C GLU A 319 18.61 42.91 -7.44
N ARG A 320 19.32 41.79 -7.34
CA ARG A 320 20.74 41.79 -6.95
C ARG A 320 21.65 42.41 -8.00
N PHE A 321 21.33 42.22 -9.28
CA PHE A 321 22.08 42.81 -10.38
C PHE A 321 21.47 44.11 -10.91
N ASP A 322 20.45 44.66 -10.26
CA ASP A 322 19.91 45.95 -10.65
C ASP A 322 20.99 47.04 -10.42
N PRO A 323 21.53 47.65 -11.49
CA PRO A 323 22.54 48.70 -11.35
C PRO A 323 22.02 49.92 -10.56
N ARG A 324 20.70 50.06 -10.40
CA ARG A 324 20.09 51.10 -9.56
C ARG A 324 20.30 50.86 -8.06
N GLN A 325 20.49 49.62 -7.61
CA GLN A 325 20.81 49.31 -6.22
C GLN A 325 22.30 49.50 -5.90
N ALA A 326 23.20 49.30 -6.89
CA ALA A 326 24.64 49.54 -6.72
C ALA A 326 24.98 51.02 -6.45
N ASN A 327 24.13 51.96 -6.87
CA ASN A 327 24.29 53.40 -6.61
C ASN A 327 23.83 53.86 -5.21
N CYS A 328 23.35 52.96 -4.34
CA CYS A 328 22.91 53.29 -2.98
C CYS A 328 23.86 52.85 -1.85
N GLN A 329 25.08 52.36 -2.17
CA GLN A 329 26.12 52.06 -1.18
C GLN A 329 27.39 52.89 -1.37
N LEU A 330 27.22 54.20 -1.57
CA LEU A 330 28.28 55.20 -1.36
C LEU A 330 27.82 56.17 -0.29
N ILE A 331 28.02 55.80 0.99
CA ILE A 331 28.29 56.73 2.09
C ILE A 331 29.42 56.15 2.92
#